data_AF-A0A9D1LI64-F1
#
_entry.id   AF-A0A9D1LI64-F1
#
_cell.length_a   1.000
_cell.length_b   1.000
_cell.length_c   1.000
_cell.angle_alpha   90.00
_cell.angle_beta   90.00
_cell.angle_gamma   90.00
#
_symmetry.space_group_name_H-M   'P 1'
#
loop_
_entity.id
_entity.type
_entity.pdbx_description
1 polymer ?
#
loop_
_entity_poly.entity_id
_entity_poly.type
_entity_poly.pdbx_seq_one_letter_code
_entity_poly.pdbx_strand_id
1 'polypeptide(L)'
;MKAKSKKTLAFILAMIMGTSGLSSCSNKNNINKETYEDVLTQYLNYFENKSVRYYDDFDRLFYITNLDVKEAIENSETKQECDYQYDGNYLNVFDKIIENSKNEMANTEYEYLFCGDEANIDEEKLKLKDAFLNALKNALYKWDHSCVGDKNDDYHVATTLSITFDSFGPETELARYLSDENKIILHISYIESYCIKNELDLQEILTWIIEHEFNHLRQHPCSCKINKGQAYTFTKGSYQDIGAMLIESSAESAIYLEDGNISSSDKIFTSYTYGKARYYESCLMLINLFQENSGTEEYYEAIFNTDLKALYNYFGAETEDEIYNFYELLFSVDVLSEEQTFDEKDLVGLSYNVNFFNYILKEMVEYTNRNKDFSLEQNIVMLNLVQNVIVNLPGNNKYVYENNDVKKMINELIESSYQYTVFLSQNYNVSIEEINDLQQNNNLTKEFIDYLNKSGINNGSKKVKDLLNRFSNLENIWYALGPVDYNGYNSFIEESGISYTK
;
A
#
# COMPACT_ATOMS: atom_id res chain seq x y z
N MET A 1 17.85 35.63 -16.55
CA MET A 1 17.98 35.65 -18.02
C MET A 1 18.31 34.23 -18.50
N LYS A 2 17.40 33.66 -19.31
CA LYS A 2 17.52 32.45 -20.17
C LYS A 2 17.99 31.12 -19.55
N ALA A 3 17.00 30.24 -19.29
CA ALA A 3 16.99 28.85 -19.76
C ALA A 3 15.59 28.21 -19.56
N LYS A 4 14.57 28.73 -20.25
CA LYS A 4 13.33 27.99 -20.57
C LYS A 4 13.43 27.64 -22.06
N SER A 5 13.47 26.34 -22.39
CA SER A 5 13.15 25.73 -23.70
C SER A 5 14.01 24.49 -23.96
N LYS A 6 13.52 23.32 -23.53
CA LYS A 6 13.87 22.01 -24.14
C LYS A 6 12.70 21.01 -24.20
N LYS A 7 11.59 21.21 -23.47
CA LYS A 7 10.38 20.36 -23.58
C LYS A 7 9.50 20.61 -24.82
N THR A 8 9.76 21.65 -25.63
CA THR A 8 8.91 22.01 -26.79
C THR A 8 9.46 21.53 -28.15
N LEU A 9 10.68 20.99 -28.23
CA LEU A 9 11.31 20.69 -29.52
C LEU A 9 11.11 19.25 -30.03
N ALA A 10 10.59 18.34 -29.20
CA ALA A 10 10.23 16.98 -29.63
C ALA A 10 8.85 16.91 -30.30
N PHE A 11 8.01 17.94 -30.14
CA PHE A 11 6.60 17.95 -30.57
C PHE A 11 6.35 18.38 -32.02
N ILE A 12 7.36 18.92 -32.72
CA ILE A 12 7.19 19.42 -34.11
C ILE A 12 7.71 18.43 -35.17
N LEU A 13 8.51 17.43 -34.79
CA LEU A 13 9.10 16.49 -35.75
C LEU A 13 8.20 15.31 -36.16
N ALA A 14 7.09 15.06 -35.46
CA ALA A 14 6.10 14.04 -35.83
C ALA A 14 5.06 14.54 -36.86
N MET A 15 4.92 15.84 -37.10
CA MET A 15 3.92 16.41 -38.02
C MET A 15 4.37 16.55 -39.49
N ILE A 16 5.59 16.15 -39.86
CA ILE A 16 6.12 16.39 -41.24
C ILE A 16 6.19 15.12 -42.12
N MET A 17 5.94 13.90 -41.62
CA MET A 17 6.12 12.67 -42.43
C MET A 17 4.84 11.95 -42.88
N GLY A 18 3.73 12.66 -43.07
CA GLY A 18 2.44 12.02 -43.41
C GLY A 18 1.60 12.65 -44.52
N THR A 19 2.15 13.50 -45.39
CA THR A 19 1.35 14.10 -46.49
C THR A 19 2.01 13.96 -47.86
N SER A 20 1.64 12.90 -48.58
CA SER A 20 1.66 12.90 -50.05
C SER A 20 0.73 11.81 -50.60
N GLY A 21 -0.42 12.21 -51.17
CA GLY A 21 -1.31 11.29 -51.89
C GLY A 21 -2.75 11.76 -52.02
N LEU A 22 -3.00 12.80 -52.83
CA LEU A 22 -4.32 13.26 -53.27
C LEU A 22 -5.05 12.19 -54.11
N SER A 23 -6.34 11.96 -53.83
CA SER A 23 -7.37 12.04 -54.88
C SER A 23 -8.76 12.31 -54.31
N SER A 24 -9.40 13.29 -54.92
CA SER A 24 -10.74 13.85 -54.71
C SER A 24 -11.89 12.84 -54.66
N CYS A 25 -12.81 13.06 -53.71
CA CYS A 25 -14.24 13.23 -54.05
C CYS A 25 -14.98 13.87 -52.87
N SER A 26 -15.68 14.94 -53.18
CA SER A 26 -16.52 15.73 -52.28
C SER A 26 -17.69 14.91 -51.73
N ASN A 27 -17.80 14.81 -50.41
CA ASN A 27 -19.10 14.81 -49.75
C ASN A 27 -19.02 15.42 -48.36
N LYS A 28 -19.89 16.40 -48.12
CA LYS A 28 -20.11 17.06 -46.84
C LYS A 28 -20.62 16.01 -45.85
N ASN A 29 -19.82 15.70 -44.84
CA ASN A 29 -20.29 15.41 -43.49
C ASN A 29 -19.29 16.09 -42.56
N ASN A 30 -19.76 17.03 -41.74
CA ASN A 30 -19.02 17.47 -40.55
C ASN A 30 -18.98 16.27 -39.59
N ILE A 31 -18.11 15.30 -39.88
CA ILE A 31 -17.65 14.37 -38.87
C ILE A 31 -16.68 15.19 -38.05
N ASN A 32 -17.07 15.55 -36.82
CA ASN A 32 -16.09 15.93 -35.81
C ASN A 32 -15.10 14.77 -35.74
N LYS A 33 -13.95 14.94 -36.39
CA LYS A 33 -12.82 14.03 -36.23
C LYS A 33 -12.25 14.41 -34.87
N GLU A 34 -12.77 13.78 -33.82
CA GLU A 34 -12.14 13.81 -32.51
C GLU A 34 -10.67 13.44 -32.72
N THR A 35 -9.79 14.28 -32.18
CA THR A 35 -8.38 13.98 -32.17
C THR A 35 -8.13 12.85 -31.16
N TYR A 36 -7.04 12.12 -31.32
CA TYR A 36 -6.63 11.11 -30.33
C TYR A 36 -6.47 11.72 -28.93
N GLU A 37 -6.08 12.99 -28.85
CA GLU A 37 -5.99 13.75 -27.59
C GLU A 37 -7.39 13.98 -26.97
N ASP A 38 -8.40 14.31 -27.78
CA ASP A 38 -9.79 14.46 -27.31
C ASP A 38 -10.33 13.14 -26.73
N VAL A 39 -10.03 12.02 -27.41
CA VAL A 39 -10.42 10.67 -26.98
C VAL A 39 -9.74 10.29 -25.67
N LEU A 40 -8.44 10.56 -25.54
CA LEU A 40 -7.70 10.30 -24.30
C LEU A 40 -8.27 11.11 -23.13
N THR A 41 -8.47 12.42 -23.32
CA THR A 41 -9.04 13.30 -22.30
C THR A 41 -10.46 12.85 -21.90
N GLN A 42 -11.25 12.33 -22.84
CA GLN A 42 -12.57 11.78 -22.53
C GLN A 42 -12.51 10.62 -21.52
N TYR A 43 -11.60 9.67 -21.70
CA TYR A 43 -11.49 8.53 -20.79
C TYR A 43 -10.89 8.90 -19.44
N LEU A 44 -9.88 9.77 -19.42
CA LEU A 44 -9.33 10.29 -18.16
C LEU A 44 -10.41 11.00 -17.35
N ASN A 45 -11.16 11.91 -17.99
CA ASN A 45 -12.29 12.58 -17.36
C ASN A 45 -13.38 11.59 -16.92
N TYR A 46 -13.65 10.53 -17.69
CA TYR A 46 -14.65 9.53 -17.32
C TYR A 46 -14.29 8.84 -16.01
N PHE A 47 -13.06 8.33 -15.89
CA PHE A 47 -12.64 7.62 -14.67
C PHE A 47 -12.50 8.55 -13.47
N GLU A 48 -12.01 9.77 -13.69
CA GLU A 48 -11.87 10.80 -12.65
C GLU A 48 -13.23 11.27 -12.10
N ASN A 49 -14.21 11.52 -12.98
CA ASN A 49 -15.53 12.02 -12.56
C ASN A 49 -16.50 10.93 -12.13
N LYS A 50 -16.15 9.66 -12.31
CA LYS A 50 -16.93 8.51 -11.84
C LYS A 50 -16.50 8.05 -10.46
N SER A 51 -15.66 8.82 -9.75
CA SER A 51 -15.51 8.63 -8.31
C SER A 51 -16.89 8.76 -7.67
N VAL A 52 -17.31 7.71 -6.97
CA VAL A 52 -18.55 7.65 -6.23
C VAL A 52 -18.44 8.71 -5.15
N ARG A 53 -19.23 9.78 -5.29
CA ARG A 53 -19.40 10.77 -4.22
C ARG A 53 -20.05 10.09 -3.05
N TYR A 54 -19.34 10.00 -1.95
CA TYR A 54 -19.84 9.55 -0.67
C TYR A 54 -21.04 10.42 -0.28
N TYR A 55 -22.11 9.80 0.21
CA TYR A 55 -23.41 10.46 0.40
C TYR A 55 -23.30 11.76 1.22
N ASP A 56 -23.70 12.90 0.63
CA ASP A 56 -23.74 14.24 1.25
C ASP A 56 -24.55 14.30 2.57
N ASP A 57 -25.45 13.33 2.79
CA ASP A 57 -26.39 13.31 3.92
C ASP A 57 -25.94 12.39 5.08
N PHE A 58 -24.88 11.58 4.91
CA PHE A 58 -24.30 10.80 6.00
C PHE A 58 -23.33 11.70 6.77
N ASP A 59 -23.87 12.30 7.83
CA ASP A 59 -23.27 13.31 8.70
C ASP A 59 -21.73 13.41 8.66
N ARG A 60 -21.28 14.66 8.53
CA ARG A 60 -19.94 15.24 8.71
C ARG A 60 -19.19 14.83 9.99
N LEU A 61 -19.66 13.82 10.71
CA LEU A 61 -19.11 13.27 11.93
C LEU A 61 -18.13 12.12 11.68
N PHE A 62 -18.16 11.47 10.50
CA PHE A 62 -17.31 10.31 10.22
C PHE A 62 -16.35 10.48 9.04
N TYR A 63 -16.64 11.33 8.06
CA TYR A 63 -15.76 11.55 6.90
C TYR A 63 -14.72 12.64 7.15
N ILE A 64 -13.57 12.50 6.49
CA ILE A 64 -12.56 13.56 6.42
C ILE A 64 -13.19 14.83 5.84
N THR A 65 -13.02 15.96 6.52
CA THR A 65 -13.58 17.22 6.03
C THR A 65 -12.61 17.89 5.04
N ASN A 66 -13.14 18.76 4.19
CA ASN A 66 -12.31 19.65 3.36
C ASN A 66 -11.34 20.52 4.18
N LEU A 67 -11.62 20.75 5.48
CA LEU A 67 -10.70 21.48 6.35
C LEU A 67 -9.52 20.58 6.77
N ASP A 68 -9.80 19.32 7.10
CA ASP A 68 -8.77 18.35 7.48
C ASP A 68 -7.82 18.06 6.31
N VAL A 69 -8.36 17.90 5.10
CA VAL A 69 -7.53 17.73 3.89
C VAL A 69 -6.67 18.96 3.62
N LYS A 70 -7.21 20.17 3.83
CA LYS A 70 -6.42 21.41 3.70
C LYS A 70 -5.31 21.50 4.74
N GLU A 71 -5.59 21.13 5.98
CA GLU A 71 -4.57 21.05 7.02
C GLU A 71 -3.48 20.04 6.65
N ALA A 72 -3.85 18.87 6.13
CA ALA A 72 -2.91 17.86 5.66
C ALA A 72 -2.04 18.37 4.48
N ILE A 73 -2.64 19.08 3.52
CA ILE A 73 -1.92 19.73 2.42
C ILE A 73 -0.93 20.78 2.94
N GLU A 74 -1.39 21.68 3.82
CA GLU A 74 -0.52 22.69 4.45
C GLU A 74 0.64 22.02 5.20
N ASN A 75 0.35 20.96 5.96
CA ASN A 75 1.34 20.19 6.71
C ASN A 75 2.35 19.47 5.79
N SER A 76 1.91 18.99 4.62
CA SER A 76 2.80 18.32 3.65
C SER A 76 3.92 19.24 3.12
N GLU A 77 3.71 20.56 3.16
CA GLU A 77 4.71 21.57 2.78
C GLU A 77 5.66 21.94 3.93
N THR A 78 5.48 21.37 5.13
CA THR A 78 6.26 21.72 6.34
C THR A 78 7.45 20.81 6.61
N LYS A 79 7.78 19.85 5.72
CA LYS A 79 8.89 18.89 5.91
C LYS A 79 10.16 19.57 6.45
N GLN A 80 10.69 19.05 7.55
CA GLN A 80 11.94 19.49 8.15
C GLN A 80 12.98 18.38 8.12
N GLU A 81 14.25 18.76 8.02
CA GLU A 81 15.38 17.83 8.12
C GLU A 81 15.86 17.72 9.57
N CYS A 82 16.35 16.53 9.96
CA CYS A 82 16.94 16.31 11.27
C CYS A 82 18.32 17.01 11.37
N ASP A 83 18.56 17.75 12.46
CA ASP A 83 19.90 18.35 12.72
C ASP A 83 20.85 17.38 13.42
N TYR A 84 20.32 16.28 13.95
CA TYR A 84 21.14 15.28 14.62
C TYR A 84 22.06 14.62 13.60
N GLN A 85 23.34 14.52 13.97
CA GLN A 85 24.33 13.79 13.20
C GLN A 85 24.84 12.68 14.09
N TYR A 86 24.45 11.45 13.76
CA TYR A 86 24.87 10.30 14.53
C TYR A 86 26.24 9.82 14.06
N ASP A 87 27.21 9.75 14.97
CA ASP A 87 28.58 9.29 14.71
C ASP A 87 28.87 7.89 15.30
N GLY A 88 27.86 7.25 15.88
CA GLY A 88 27.92 5.90 16.43
C GLY A 88 27.46 4.82 15.45
N ASN A 89 27.21 3.62 15.97
CA ASN A 89 26.60 2.51 15.24
C ASN A 89 25.44 1.89 16.04
N TYR A 90 24.76 0.90 15.46
CA TYR A 90 23.62 0.22 16.10
C TYR A 90 23.94 -0.38 17.48
N LEU A 91 25.19 -0.76 17.78
CA LEU A 91 25.57 -1.24 19.12
C LEU A 91 25.59 -0.10 20.14
N ASN A 92 25.98 1.11 19.74
CA ASN A 92 25.89 2.27 20.61
C ASN A 92 24.43 2.64 20.91
N VAL A 93 23.50 2.41 19.97
CA VAL A 93 22.06 2.54 20.22
C VAL A 93 21.56 1.46 21.15
N PHE A 94 21.96 0.20 20.92
CA PHE A 94 21.65 -0.93 21.80
C PHE A 94 22.01 -0.59 23.25
N ASP A 95 23.23 -0.13 23.51
CA ASP A 95 23.69 0.21 24.86
C ASP A 95 22.83 1.32 25.50
N LYS A 96 22.43 2.35 24.71
CA LYS A 96 21.54 3.42 25.18
C LYS A 96 20.13 2.91 25.50
N ILE A 97 19.55 2.07 24.65
CA ILE A 97 18.24 1.46 24.91
C ILE A 97 18.30 0.65 26.19
N ILE A 98 19.34 -0.16 26.40
CA ILE A 98 19.52 -0.92 27.64
C ILE A 98 19.63 0.01 28.85
N GLU A 99 20.41 1.09 28.76
CA GLU A 99 20.55 2.06 29.85
C GLU A 99 19.23 2.77 30.19
N ASN A 100 18.52 3.29 29.18
CA ASN A 100 17.23 3.95 29.33
C ASN A 100 16.19 2.99 29.96
N SER A 101 16.10 1.78 29.41
CA SER A 101 15.17 0.74 29.86
C SER A 101 15.45 0.29 31.29
N LYS A 102 16.73 0.13 31.65
CA LYS A 102 17.13 -0.19 33.02
C LYS A 102 16.70 0.88 34.01
N ASN A 103 16.87 2.16 33.66
CA ASN A 103 16.48 3.26 34.53
C ASN A 103 14.96 3.30 34.76
N GLU A 104 14.18 3.02 33.71
CA GLU A 104 12.72 3.00 33.80
C GLU A 104 12.19 1.77 34.54
N MET A 105 12.82 0.61 34.36
CA MET A 105 12.44 -0.66 34.98
C MET A 105 13.11 -0.90 36.34
N ALA A 106 13.77 0.10 36.92
CA ALA A 106 14.44 -0.02 38.20
C ALA A 106 13.45 -0.39 39.33
N ASN A 107 13.78 -1.40 40.12
CA ASN A 107 12.95 -1.96 41.20
C ASN A 107 11.66 -2.66 40.72
N THR A 108 11.58 -3.05 39.45
CA THR A 108 10.51 -3.89 38.91
C THR A 108 10.94 -5.36 38.87
N GLU A 109 9.98 -6.28 38.69
CA GLU A 109 10.29 -7.72 38.58
C GLU A 109 11.07 -8.09 37.31
N TYR A 110 11.08 -7.20 36.31
CA TYR A 110 11.73 -7.40 35.01
C TYR A 110 13.07 -6.65 34.88
N GLU A 111 13.53 -5.95 35.92
CA GLU A 111 14.83 -5.25 35.92
C GLU A 111 15.99 -6.16 35.52
N TYR A 112 15.90 -7.46 35.84
CA TYR A 112 16.94 -8.45 35.54
C TYR A 112 17.22 -8.61 34.04
N LEU A 113 16.27 -8.28 33.16
CA LEU A 113 16.44 -8.35 31.70
C LEU A 113 17.51 -7.35 31.20
N PHE A 114 17.80 -6.31 31.98
CA PHE A 114 18.76 -5.24 31.63
C PHE A 114 20.01 -5.22 32.52
N CYS A 115 20.13 -6.13 33.50
CA CYS A 115 21.18 -6.12 34.51
C CYS A 115 22.11 -7.36 34.45
N GLY A 116 23.38 -7.14 34.82
CA GLY A 116 24.51 -8.05 34.58
C GLY A 116 24.94 -8.96 35.74
N ASP A 117 24.11 -9.20 36.75
CA ASP A 117 24.46 -10.12 37.85
C ASP A 117 23.68 -11.44 37.74
N GLU A 118 24.15 -12.29 36.83
CA GLU A 118 23.52 -13.55 36.42
C GLU A 118 23.51 -14.62 37.53
N ALA A 119 24.35 -14.46 38.55
CA ALA A 119 24.57 -15.46 39.59
C ALA A 119 23.33 -15.77 40.46
N ASN A 120 22.32 -14.89 40.45
CA ASN A 120 21.09 -15.01 41.25
C ASN A 120 19.81 -15.13 40.41
N ILE A 121 19.94 -15.24 39.08
CA ILE A 121 18.81 -15.36 38.15
C ILE A 121 18.59 -16.85 37.87
N ASP A 122 17.33 -17.31 37.90
CA ASP A 122 17.01 -18.69 37.53
C ASP A 122 17.21 -18.95 36.03
N GLU A 123 17.30 -20.23 35.65
CA GLU A 123 17.62 -20.64 34.27
C GLU A 123 16.58 -20.17 33.24
N GLU A 124 15.29 -20.10 33.62
CA GLU A 124 14.22 -19.67 32.71
C GLU A 124 14.32 -18.17 32.43
N LYS A 125 14.53 -17.37 33.48
CA LYS A 125 14.79 -15.94 33.37
C LYS A 125 16.05 -15.62 32.58
N LEU A 126 17.11 -16.41 32.73
CA LEU A 126 18.32 -16.25 31.90
C LEU A 126 18.03 -16.51 30.42
N LYS A 127 17.26 -17.56 30.09
CA LYS A 127 16.85 -17.83 28.70
C LYS A 127 16.02 -16.70 28.10
N LEU A 128 15.08 -16.16 28.87
CA LEU A 128 14.27 -15.02 28.44
C LEU A 128 15.12 -13.77 28.20
N LYS A 129 16.06 -13.48 29.12
CA LYS A 129 17.02 -12.40 28.98
C LYS A 129 17.85 -12.55 27.70
N ASP A 130 18.44 -13.72 27.48
CA ASP A 130 19.27 -13.98 26.31
C ASP A 130 18.47 -13.87 25.01
N ALA A 131 17.26 -14.43 24.98
CA ALA A 131 16.36 -14.32 23.84
C ALA A 131 16.02 -12.85 23.53
N PHE A 132 15.65 -12.07 24.54
CA PHE A 132 15.34 -10.64 24.38
C PHE A 132 16.55 -9.83 23.91
N LEU A 133 17.72 -9.97 24.54
CA LEU A 133 18.90 -9.19 24.19
C LEU A 133 19.40 -9.53 22.77
N ASN A 134 19.34 -10.82 22.39
CA ASN A 134 19.67 -11.22 21.03
C ASN A 134 18.65 -10.69 20.02
N ALA A 135 17.35 -10.76 20.34
CA ALA A 135 16.30 -10.22 19.50
C ALA A 135 16.46 -8.72 19.24
N LEU A 136 16.65 -7.93 20.30
CA LEU A 136 16.89 -6.50 20.21
C LEU A 136 18.12 -6.18 19.36
N LYS A 137 19.21 -6.92 19.56
CA LYS A 137 20.45 -6.74 18.79
C LYS A 137 20.27 -7.09 17.31
N ASN A 138 19.52 -8.14 17.00
CA ASN A 138 19.21 -8.55 15.63
C ASN A 138 18.34 -7.51 14.92
N ALA A 139 17.28 -7.04 15.59
CA ALA A 139 16.40 -6.01 15.05
C ALA A 139 17.17 -4.71 14.73
N LEU A 140 18.02 -4.25 15.65
CA LEU A 140 18.88 -3.08 15.42
C LEU A 140 19.91 -3.30 14.31
N TYR A 141 20.48 -4.50 14.19
CA TYR A 141 21.41 -4.83 13.12
C TYR A 141 20.72 -4.77 11.75
N LYS A 142 19.54 -5.38 11.62
CA LYS A 142 18.73 -5.33 10.39
C LYS A 142 18.37 -3.89 10.04
N TRP A 143 17.92 -3.12 11.03
CA TRP A 143 17.59 -1.72 10.84
C TRP A 143 18.75 -0.87 10.31
N ASP A 144 19.94 -1.02 10.89
CA ASP A 144 21.12 -0.29 10.44
C ASP A 144 21.59 -0.67 9.01
N HIS A 145 21.35 -1.91 8.56
CA HIS A 145 21.95 -2.42 7.32
C HIS A 145 20.98 -2.48 6.14
N SER A 146 19.69 -2.71 6.39
CA SER A 146 18.73 -3.08 5.34
C SER A 146 17.51 -2.17 5.23
N CYS A 147 17.20 -1.40 6.28
CA CYS A 147 16.01 -0.55 6.27
C CYS A 147 16.19 0.73 5.44
N VAL A 148 15.12 1.16 4.77
CA VAL A 148 15.07 2.37 3.92
C VAL A 148 14.87 3.66 4.75
N GLY A 149 15.01 4.84 4.15
CA GLY A 149 14.74 6.12 4.83
C GLY A 149 15.95 6.79 5.51
N ASP A 150 15.70 7.91 6.20
CA ASP A 150 16.71 8.76 6.82
C ASP A 150 17.18 8.19 8.17
N LYS A 151 18.25 7.41 8.09
CA LYS A 151 18.91 6.80 9.25
C LYS A 151 19.30 7.79 10.35
N ASN A 152 19.55 9.07 10.05
CA ASN A 152 19.91 10.03 11.10
C ASN A 152 18.70 10.41 11.98
N ASP A 153 17.52 10.55 11.38
CA ASP A 153 16.29 10.84 12.10
C ASP A 153 15.93 9.66 13.02
N ASP A 154 15.88 8.49 12.40
CA ASP A 154 15.80 7.17 12.98
C ASP A 154 16.71 6.99 14.20
N TYR A 155 18.02 7.22 14.03
CA TYR A 155 18.98 7.13 15.12
C TYR A 155 18.74 8.14 16.23
N HIS A 156 18.30 9.36 15.90
CA HIS A 156 18.00 10.36 16.91
C HIS A 156 16.87 9.87 17.84
N VAL A 157 15.78 9.35 17.27
CA VAL A 157 14.64 8.83 18.04
C VAL A 157 15.05 7.61 18.86
N ALA A 158 15.75 6.63 18.26
CA ALA A 158 16.12 5.41 18.97
C ALA A 158 17.09 5.65 20.15
N THR A 159 17.89 6.72 20.14
CA THR A 159 18.84 6.98 21.23
C THR A 159 18.19 7.35 22.56
N THR A 160 16.93 7.78 22.54
CA THR A 160 16.15 8.07 23.76
C THR A 160 15.07 7.02 24.02
N LEU A 161 15.02 5.95 23.21
CA LEU A 161 14.04 4.88 23.34
C LEU A 161 14.26 4.09 24.63
N SER A 162 13.17 3.72 25.29
CA SER A 162 13.14 2.70 26.33
C SER A 162 12.23 1.53 25.95
N ILE A 163 12.53 0.35 26.49
CA ILE A 163 11.72 -0.85 26.37
C ILE A 163 11.34 -1.29 27.79
N THR A 164 10.05 -1.50 27.99
CA THR A 164 9.49 -1.94 29.27
C THR A 164 8.70 -3.24 29.08
N PHE A 165 8.47 -3.93 30.19
CA PHE A 165 7.78 -5.21 30.19
C PHE A 165 6.62 -5.15 31.16
N ASP A 166 5.50 -5.73 30.76
CA ASP A 166 4.39 -5.97 31.65
C ASP A 166 3.84 -7.40 31.52
N SER A 167 3.02 -7.77 32.50
CA SER A 167 2.27 -9.03 32.51
C SER A 167 0.79 -8.83 32.19
N PHE A 168 0.36 -7.59 31.90
CA PHE A 168 -1.04 -7.17 31.86
C PHE A 168 -1.32 -6.33 30.61
N GLY A 169 -1.31 -6.97 29.44
CA GLY A 169 -1.84 -6.42 28.19
C GLY A 169 -3.26 -6.90 27.89
N PRO A 170 -4.01 -6.23 27.00
CA PRO A 170 -5.18 -6.85 26.37
C PRO A 170 -4.74 -8.15 25.66
N GLU A 171 -5.56 -9.21 25.69
CA GLU A 171 -5.25 -10.53 25.07
C GLU A 171 -5.12 -10.48 23.53
N THR A 172 -5.03 -9.30 22.93
CA THR A 172 -5.03 -9.06 21.49
C THR A 172 -3.76 -8.36 20.97
N GLU A 173 -2.87 -7.90 21.85
CA GLU A 173 -1.71 -7.07 21.51
C GLU A 173 -0.44 -7.67 22.14
N LEU A 174 0.61 -7.95 21.36
CA LEU A 174 1.87 -8.54 21.85
C LEU A 174 2.85 -7.47 22.35
N ALA A 175 2.79 -6.29 21.73
CA ALA A 175 3.58 -5.13 22.09
C ALA A 175 2.89 -3.87 21.58
N ARG A 176 3.36 -2.73 22.06
CA ARG A 176 2.94 -1.43 21.54
C ARG A 176 4.01 -0.37 21.69
N TYR A 177 4.08 0.52 20.72
CA TYR A 177 4.89 1.73 20.76
C TYR A 177 4.08 2.95 21.23
N LEU A 178 4.62 3.65 22.22
CA LEU A 178 4.07 4.89 22.77
C LEU A 178 4.91 6.08 22.31
N SER A 179 4.43 6.76 21.25
CA SER A 179 5.15 7.86 20.62
C SER A 179 5.41 9.06 21.54
N ASP A 180 4.46 9.40 22.41
CA ASP A 180 4.61 10.50 23.37
C ASP A 180 5.72 10.27 24.42
N GLU A 181 5.97 9.00 24.76
CA GLU A 181 6.99 8.60 25.74
C GLU A 181 8.27 8.08 25.08
N ASN A 182 8.25 7.88 23.75
CA ASN A 182 9.27 7.15 22.99
C ASN A 182 9.63 5.82 23.66
N LYS A 183 8.62 4.97 23.83
CA LYS A 183 8.70 3.73 24.62
C LYS A 183 8.02 2.56 23.94
N ILE A 184 8.65 1.40 23.98
CA ILE A 184 8.02 0.12 23.62
C ILE A 184 7.61 -0.61 24.90
N ILE A 185 6.40 -1.14 24.93
CA ILE A 185 5.93 -2.06 25.97
C ILE A 185 5.81 -3.45 25.36
N LEU A 186 6.47 -4.45 25.94
CA LEU A 186 6.36 -5.85 25.55
C LEU A 186 5.50 -6.62 26.57
N HIS A 187 4.40 -7.23 26.10
CA HIS A 187 3.48 -8.03 26.92
C HIS A 187 4.01 -9.46 27.09
N ILE A 188 5.10 -9.61 27.85
CA ILE A 188 5.97 -10.78 27.80
C ILE A 188 5.26 -12.10 28.15
N SER A 189 4.35 -12.09 29.13
CA SER A 189 3.59 -13.28 29.51
C SER A 189 2.67 -13.76 28.37
N TYR A 190 2.17 -12.83 27.56
CA TYR A 190 1.34 -13.18 26.41
C TYR A 190 2.20 -13.68 25.25
N ILE A 191 3.35 -13.06 24.99
CA ILE A 191 4.34 -13.53 24.00
C ILE A 191 4.78 -14.96 24.31
N GLU A 192 5.16 -15.26 25.55
CA GLU A 192 5.57 -16.62 25.95
C GLU A 192 4.43 -17.63 25.75
N SER A 193 3.20 -17.26 26.16
CA SER A 193 2.01 -18.10 25.96
C SER A 193 1.71 -18.35 24.47
N TYR A 194 1.87 -17.33 23.63
CA TYR A 194 1.72 -17.43 22.18
C TYR A 194 2.76 -18.37 21.56
N CYS A 195 4.03 -18.24 21.97
CA CYS A 195 5.11 -19.10 21.49
C CYS A 195 4.89 -20.57 21.89
N ILE A 196 4.49 -20.82 23.15
CA ILE A 196 4.19 -22.17 23.63
C ILE A 196 3.00 -22.77 22.87
N LYS A 197 1.91 -22.02 22.69
CA LYS A 197 0.69 -22.49 22.03
C LYS A 197 0.93 -22.88 20.57
N ASN A 198 1.82 -22.16 19.88
CA ASN A 198 2.07 -22.32 18.45
C ASN A 198 3.40 -23.04 18.12
N GLU A 199 4.13 -23.52 19.13
CA GLU A 199 5.44 -24.18 18.99
C GLU A 199 6.48 -23.30 18.23
N LEU A 200 6.52 -22.00 18.56
CA LEU A 200 7.38 -21.01 17.92
C LEU A 200 8.64 -20.71 18.76
N ASP A 201 9.72 -20.31 18.10
CA ASP A 201 10.94 -19.87 18.77
C ASP A 201 10.76 -18.47 19.37
N LEU A 202 11.01 -18.34 20.67
CA LEU A 202 10.80 -17.08 21.39
C LEU A 202 11.70 -15.95 20.91
N GLN A 203 12.95 -16.24 20.55
CA GLN A 203 13.88 -15.21 20.08
C GLN A 203 13.45 -14.70 18.70
N GLU A 204 13.03 -15.60 17.79
CA GLU A 204 12.51 -15.22 16.48
C GLU A 204 11.26 -14.33 16.61
N ILE A 205 10.31 -14.72 17.46
CA ILE A 205 9.09 -13.93 17.69
C ILE A 205 9.40 -12.58 18.34
N LEU A 206 10.27 -12.54 19.35
CA LEU A 206 10.71 -11.27 19.94
C LEU A 206 11.42 -10.37 18.92
N THR A 207 12.23 -10.95 18.03
CA THR A 207 12.92 -10.18 16.98
C THR A 207 11.89 -9.52 16.08
N TRP A 208 10.93 -10.30 15.59
CA TRP A 208 9.86 -9.81 14.72
C TRP A 208 8.98 -8.74 15.39
N ILE A 209 8.61 -8.93 16.66
CA ILE A 209 7.85 -7.92 17.43
C ILE A 209 8.65 -6.63 17.55
N ILE A 210 9.93 -6.71 17.93
CA ILE A 210 10.77 -5.51 18.10
C ILE A 210 10.98 -4.80 16.76
N GLU A 211 11.14 -5.54 15.65
CA GLU A 211 11.23 -4.95 14.31
C GLU A 211 9.96 -4.20 13.92
N HIS A 212 8.78 -4.77 14.20
CA HIS A 212 7.49 -4.12 13.99
C HIS A 212 7.40 -2.79 14.78
N GLU A 213 7.70 -2.82 16.07
CA GLU A 213 7.64 -1.62 16.93
C GLU A 213 8.72 -0.59 16.58
N PHE A 214 9.88 -1.01 16.06
CA PHE A 214 10.87 -0.09 15.51
C PHE A 214 10.36 0.60 14.24
N ASN A 215 9.56 -0.05 13.42
CA ASN A 215 8.94 0.61 12.28
C ASN A 215 7.93 1.67 12.73
N HIS A 216 7.19 1.44 13.81
CA HIS A 216 6.39 2.49 14.44
C HIS A 216 7.25 3.65 14.94
N LEU A 217 8.35 3.39 15.64
CA LEU A 217 9.30 4.43 16.04
C LEU A 217 9.75 5.31 14.85
N ARG A 218 10.07 4.68 13.72
CA ARG A 218 10.50 5.36 12.47
C ARG A 218 9.38 6.17 11.82
N GLN A 219 8.11 5.79 12.00
CA GLN A 219 6.96 6.54 11.49
C GLN A 219 6.70 7.87 12.23
N HIS A 220 7.52 8.22 13.23
CA HIS A 220 7.41 9.48 13.96
C HIS A 220 8.63 10.39 13.75
N PRO A 221 8.40 11.71 13.53
CA PRO A 221 9.49 12.65 13.35
C PRO A 221 10.27 12.83 14.66
N CYS A 222 11.59 12.99 14.57
CA CYS A 222 12.37 13.27 15.78
C CYS A 222 12.05 14.64 16.40
N SER A 223 12.50 14.81 17.64
CA SER A 223 12.37 16.07 18.38
C SER A 223 12.95 17.29 17.65
N CYS A 224 14.01 17.16 16.84
CA CYS A 224 14.52 18.28 16.03
C CYS A 224 13.50 18.77 15.02
N LYS A 225 12.87 17.85 14.27
CA LYS A 225 11.87 18.17 13.26
C LYS A 225 10.63 18.80 13.91
N ILE A 226 10.15 18.21 15.00
CA ILE A 226 9.03 18.76 15.79
C ILE A 226 9.34 20.18 16.29
N ASN A 227 10.53 20.40 16.88
CA ASN A 227 10.92 21.71 17.41
C ASN A 227 11.10 22.78 16.32
N LYS A 228 11.40 22.38 15.08
CA LYS A 228 11.43 23.27 13.91
C LYS A 228 10.05 23.59 13.35
N GLY A 229 9.00 23.02 13.92
CA GLY A 229 7.61 23.28 13.52
C GLY A 229 7.08 22.32 12.47
N GLN A 230 7.67 21.12 12.32
CA GLN A 230 6.98 20.04 11.60
C GLN A 230 5.67 19.75 12.33
N ALA A 231 4.56 20.08 11.69
CA ALA A 231 3.24 20.14 12.33
C ALA A 231 2.51 18.79 12.35
N TYR A 232 2.91 17.87 11.48
CA TYR A 232 2.25 16.58 11.30
C TYR A 232 3.08 15.39 11.79
N THR A 233 2.37 14.48 12.43
CA THR A 233 2.76 13.10 12.71
C THR A 233 1.68 12.23 12.07
N PHE A 234 2.03 11.07 11.53
CA PHE A 234 1.01 10.13 11.03
C PHE A 234 0.00 9.73 12.10
N THR A 235 0.39 9.84 13.39
CA THR A 235 -0.49 9.65 14.54
C THR A 235 -0.56 10.95 15.37
N LYS A 236 -1.62 11.74 15.24
CA LYS A 236 -1.98 12.71 16.27
C LYS A 236 -3.46 12.59 16.56
N GLY A 237 -3.77 12.12 17.76
CA GLY A 237 -5.09 11.67 18.19
C GLY A 237 -6.12 12.78 18.38
N SER A 238 -6.62 13.36 17.29
CA SER A 238 -7.90 14.09 17.35
C SER A 238 -8.90 13.83 16.23
N TYR A 239 -8.60 12.97 15.26
CA TYR A 239 -9.61 12.44 14.35
C TYR A 239 -9.35 10.96 14.18
N GLN A 240 -10.31 10.14 14.60
CA GLN A 240 -10.23 8.67 14.68
C GLN A 240 -9.61 8.09 13.39
N ASP A 241 -8.41 7.54 13.56
CA ASP A 241 -7.88 6.38 12.84
C ASP A 241 -7.78 6.44 11.29
N ILE A 242 -7.92 7.61 10.65
CA ILE A 242 -7.70 7.73 9.19
C ILE A 242 -6.22 7.54 8.86
N GLY A 243 -5.94 6.52 8.07
CA GLY A 243 -4.60 6.04 7.77
C GLY A 243 -4.01 5.14 8.86
N ALA A 244 -4.73 4.81 9.94
CA ALA A 244 -4.23 3.89 10.97
C ALA A 244 -3.93 2.52 10.39
N MET A 245 -4.79 2.02 9.49
CA MET A 245 -4.52 0.80 8.73
C MET A 245 -3.20 0.91 7.96
N LEU A 246 -2.91 2.07 7.34
CA LEU A 246 -1.68 2.29 6.57
C LEU A 246 -0.45 2.26 7.48
N ILE A 247 -0.54 2.83 8.68
CA ILE A 247 0.55 2.86 9.66
C ILE A 247 0.85 1.47 10.22
N GLU A 248 -0.17 0.74 10.64
CA GLU A 248 -0.03 -0.65 11.11
C GLU A 248 0.46 -1.58 9.99
N SER A 249 -0.14 -1.50 8.80
CA SER A 249 0.22 -2.35 7.67
C SER A 249 1.64 -2.07 7.16
N SER A 250 2.06 -0.81 7.07
CA SER A 250 3.42 -0.49 6.63
C SER A 250 4.49 -0.85 7.65
N ALA A 251 4.19 -0.74 8.95
CA ALA A 251 5.10 -1.21 10.01
C ALA A 251 5.32 -2.72 9.91
N GLU A 252 4.26 -3.45 9.61
CA GLU A 252 4.28 -4.90 9.43
C GLU A 252 4.92 -5.31 8.10
N SER A 253 4.49 -4.74 6.98
CA SER A 253 4.89 -5.15 5.63
C SER A 253 6.36 -4.85 5.32
N ALA A 254 6.92 -3.78 5.91
CA ALA A 254 8.33 -3.41 5.75
C ALA A 254 9.28 -4.53 6.21
N ILE A 255 8.93 -5.26 7.27
CA ILE A 255 9.72 -6.39 7.80
C ILE A 255 10.05 -7.39 6.69
N TYR A 256 9.07 -7.69 5.82
CA TYR A 256 9.16 -8.72 4.79
C TYR A 256 9.79 -8.23 3.49
N LEU A 257 9.51 -6.98 3.13
CA LEU A 257 10.01 -6.39 1.90
C LEU A 257 11.49 -6.02 2.02
N GLU A 258 11.93 -5.59 3.21
CA GLU A 258 13.34 -5.30 3.50
C GLU A 258 14.20 -6.58 3.67
N ASP A 259 13.58 -7.74 3.95
CA ASP A 259 14.27 -9.04 4.04
C ASP A 259 14.52 -9.74 2.69
N GLY A 260 13.88 -9.28 1.61
CA GLY A 260 14.02 -9.84 0.26
C GLY A 260 13.67 -11.33 0.13
N ASN A 261 13.09 -11.94 1.17
CA ASN A 261 12.83 -13.38 1.24
C ASN A 261 11.35 -13.68 1.46
N ILE A 262 10.58 -13.30 0.44
CA ILE A 262 9.13 -13.51 0.30
C ILE A 262 8.74 -15.01 0.41
N SER A 263 9.69 -15.94 0.25
CA SER A 263 9.41 -17.38 0.12
C SER A 263 9.60 -18.23 1.38
N SER A 264 10.30 -17.76 2.41
CA SER A 264 10.75 -18.62 3.52
C SER A 264 9.79 -18.69 4.71
N SER A 265 8.68 -17.97 4.64
CA SER A 265 8.06 -17.48 5.85
C SER A 265 6.69 -18.14 6.14
N ASP A 266 6.13 -18.91 5.19
CA ASP A 266 4.83 -19.64 5.14
C ASP A 266 4.14 -20.13 6.44
N LYS A 267 4.82 -20.25 7.58
CA LYS A 267 4.23 -20.70 8.85
C LYS A 267 3.70 -19.60 9.78
N ILE A 268 4.13 -18.35 9.63
CA ILE A 268 3.65 -17.21 10.45
C ILE A 268 2.46 -16.49 9.77
N PHE A 269 2.23 -16.78 8.48
CA PHE A 269 1.48 -15.95 7.51
C PHE A 269 -0.04 -15.97 7.64
N THR A 270 -0.59 -16.99 8.29
CA THR A 270 -2.04 -17.21 8.32
C THR A 270 -2.68 -16.93 9.66
N SER A 271 -1.90 -16.62 10.70
CA SER A 271 -2.38 -16.55 12.09
C SER A 271 -2.12 -15.22 12.80
N TYR A 272 -1.62 -14.19 12.10
CA TYR A 272 -1.34 -12.89 12.72
C TYR A 272 -2.36 -11.80 12.36
N THR A 273 -2.57 -10.89 13.31
CA THR A 273 -3.61 -9.86 13.45
C THR A 273 -3.70 -8.83 12.31
N TYR A 274 -2.77 -8.83 11.33
CA TYR A 274 -2.65 -7.76 10.32
C TYR A 274 -2.77 -8.20 8.86
N GLY A 275 -3.04 -9.48 8.56
CA GLY A 275 -3.11 -9.97 7.16
C GLY A 275 -4.10 -9.18 6.29
N LYS A 276 -5.23 -8.76 6.88
CA LYS A 276 -6.24 -7.93 6.21
C LYS A 276 -5.76 -6.49 5.94
N ALA A 277 -5.03 -5.87 6.87
CA ALA A 277 -4.48 -4.53 6.69
C ALA A 277 -3.43 -4.53 5.56
N ARG A 278 -2.51 -5.50 5.57
CA ARG A 278 -1.50 -5.68 4.51
C ARG A 278 -2.11 -5.94 3.13
N TYR A 279 -3.21 -6.69 3.08
CA TYR A 279 -3.95 -6.91 1.85
C TYR A 279 -4.45 -5.58 1.26
N TYR A 280 -5.02 -4.69 2.09
CA TYR A 280 -5.49 -3.40 1.62
C TYR A 280 -4.36 -2.43 1.27
N GLU A 281 -3.26 -2.42 2.03
CA GLU A 281 -2.05 -1.69 1.66
C GLU A 281 -1.57 -2.11 0.26
N SER A 282 -1.54 -3.42 -0.01
CA SER A 282 -1.16 -3.96 -1.32
C SER A 282 -2.15 -3.56 -2.42
N CYS A 283 -3.44 -3.46 -2.09
CA CYS A 283 -4.41 -2.87 -3.00
C CYS A 283 -4.00 -1.42 -3.30
N LEU A 284 -3.82 -0.56 -2.31
CA LEU A 284 -3.40 0.84 -2.54
C LEU A 284 -2.16 0.92 -3.44
N MET A 285 -1.15 0.09 -3.21
CA MET A 285 0.06 0.03 -4.04
C MET A 285 -0.19 -0.36 -5.51
N LEU A 286 -1.26 -1.10 -5.83
CA LEU A 286 -1.61 -1.40 -7.23
C LEU A 286 -1.96 -0.16 -8.04
N ILE A 287 -2.42 0.94 -7.40
CA ILE A 287 -2.68 2.21 -8.09
C ILE A 287 -1.40 2.70 -8.77
N ASN A 288 -0.25 2.53 -8.11
CA ASN A 288 1.04 3.02 -8.60
C ASN A 288 1.80 2.02 -9.48
N LEU A 289 1.20 0.86 -9.77
CA LEU A 289 1.82 -0.13 -10.64
C LEU A 289 2.11 0.42 -12.05
N PHE A 290 1.32 1.40 -12.49
CA PHE A 290 1.38 2.00 -13.83
C PHE A 290 2.03 3.40 -13.83
N GLN A 291 2.62 3.83 -12.72
CA GLN A 291 3.42 5.05 -12.65
C GLN A 291 4.87 4.79 -13.06
N GLU A 292 5.53 5.80 -13.65
CA GLU A 292 6.95 5.70 -14.02
C GLU A 292 7.86 5.94 -12.81
N ASN A 293 8.67 4.96 -12.42
CA ASN A 293 9.67 5.04 -11.34
C ASN A 293 9.12 5.10 -9.91
N SER A 294 8.05 4.37 -9.60
CA SER A 294 7.52 4.24 -8.24
C SER A 294 7.76 2.83 -7.69
N GLY A 295 8.88 2.60 -7.02
CA GLY A 295 9.18 1.34 -6.31
C GLY A 295 8.50 1.26 -4.94
N THR A 296 8.46 0.07 -4.35
CA THR A 296 7.98 -0.07 -2.96
C THR A 296 8.89 0.67 -1.97
N GLU A 297 10.17 0.84 -2.30
CA GLU A 297 11.13 1.60 -1.49
C GLU A 297 10.70 3.05 -1.30
N GLU A 298 10.30 3.75 -2.37
CA GLU A 298 9.86 5.15 -2.31
C GLU A 298 8.62 5.34 -1.43
N TYR A 299 7.72 4.35 -1.39
CA TYR A 299 6.57 4.35 -0.50
C TYR A 299 6.98 4.25 0.98
N TYR A 300 7.84 3.28 1.32
CA TYR A 300 8.30 3.12 2.70
C TYR A 300 9.19 4.29 3.13
N GLU A 301 10.00 4.84 2.23
CA GLU A 301 10.75 6.07 2.51
C GLU A 301 9.82 7.24 2.81
N ALA A 302 8.72 7.41 2.07
CA ALA A 302 7.75 8.48 2.34
C ALA A 302 7.11 8.34 3.74
N ILE A 303 6.74 7.10 4.11
CA ILE A 303 6.15 6.79 5.42
C ILE A 303 7.16 6.97 6.56
N PHE A 304 8.32 6.32 6.48
CA PHE A 304 9.32 6.39 7.56
C PHE A 304 10.00 7.76 7.67
N ASN A 305 10.07 8.55 6.58
CA ASN A 305 10.58 9.92 6.69
C ASN A 305 9.54 10.94 7.14
N THR A 306 8.28 10.53 7.37
CA THR A 306 7.15 11.42 7.67
C THR A 306 6.92 12.47 6.57
N ASP A 307 7.13 12.09 5.32
CA ASP A 307 7.05 12.96 4.14
C ASP A 307 5.72 12.76 3.40
N LEU A 308 4.68 13.45 3.87
CA LEU A 308 3.35 13.42 3.25
C LEU A 308 3.36 13.82 1.78
N LYS A 309 4.22 14.75 1.39
CA LYS A 309 4.29 15.20 -0.01
C LYS A 309 4.87 14.10 -0.90
N ALA A 310 5.91 13.41 -0.44
CA ALA A 310 6.42 12.23 -1.12
C ALA A 310 5.36 11.12 -1.20
N LEU A 311 4.56 10.93 -0.14
CA LEU A 311 3.47 9.96 -0.13
C LEU A 311 2.38 10.29 -1.16
N TYR A 312 1.93 11.55 -1.22
CA TYR A 312 0.95 11.98 -2.22
C TYR A 312 1.49 11.83 -3.64
N ASN A 313 2.75 12.22 -3.87
CA ASN A 313 3.42 12.03 -5.15
C ASN A 313 3.53 10.55 -5.52
N TYR A 314 3.79 9.66 -4.55
CA TYR A 314 3.83 8.22 -4.78
C TYR A 314 2.50 7.75 -5.35
N PHE A 315 1.36 8.18 -4.78
CA PHE A 315 0.00 7.90 -5.24
C PHE A 315 -0.50 8.74 -6.44
N GLY A 316 0.36 9.58 -7.03
CA GLY A 316 -0.01 10.45 -8.15
C GLY A 316 -1.03 11.54 -7.78
N ALA A 317 -1.15 11.91 -6.51
CA ALA A 317 -2.05 12.94 -6.03
C ALA A 317 -1.34 14.31 -5.99
N GLU A 318 -1.47 15.11 -7.06
CA GLU A 318 -0.76 16.40 -7.19
C GLU A 318 -1.66 17.61 -6.85
N THR A 319 -2.97 17.47 -7.01
CA THR A 319 -3.96 18.54 -6.80
C THR A 319 -4.74 18.36 -5.50
N GLU A 320 -5.36 19.44 -4.99
CA GLU A 320 -6.19 19.36 -3.77
C GLU A 320 -7.32 18.31 -3.91
N ASP A 321 -7.96 18.25 -5.08
CA ASP A 321 -9.04 17.29 -5.36
C ASP A 321 -8.53 15.85 -5.40
N GLU A 322 -7.33 15.61 -5.94
CA GLU A 322 -6.71 14.27 -5.95
C GLU A 322 -6.27 13.84 -4.54
N ILE A 323 -5.74 14.77 -3.73
CA ILE A 323 -5.38 14.50 -2.33
C ILE A 323 -6.64 14.23 -1.50
N TYR A 324 -7.73 14.94 -1.75
CA TYR A 324 -9.02 14.68 -1.12
C TYR A 324 -9.51 13.25 -1.42
N ASN A 325 -9.51 12.84 -2.69
CA ASN A 325 -9.89 11.49 -3.09
C ASN A 325 -8.96 10.42 -2.49
N PHE A 326 -7.66 10.70 -2.35
CA PHE A 326 -6.71 9.81 -1.68
C PHE A 326 -7.11 9.56 -0.22
N TYR A 327 -7.51 10.61 0.53
CA TYR A 327 -7.97 10.43 1.89
C TYR A 327 -9.34 9.74 2.00
N GLU A 328 -10.25 9.96 1.05
CA GLU A 328 -11.51 9.20 0.99
C GLU A 328 -11.26 7.69 0.77
N LEU A 329 -10.25 7.38 -0.06
CA LEU A 329 -9.80 6.02 -0.30
C LEU A 329 -9.24 5.39 0.98
N LEU A 330 -8.32 6.07 1.68
CA LEU A 330 -7.76 5.61 2.96
C LEU A 330 -8.85 5.37 4.01
N PHE A 331 -9.73 6.36 4.23
CA PHE A 331 -10.82 6.27 5.17
C PHE A 331 -11.71 5.05 4.90
N SER A 332 -12.05 4.80 3.63
CA SER A 332 -12.87 3.65 3.26
C SER A 332 -12.21 2.32 3.63
N VAL A 333 -10.88 2.24 3.50
CA VAL A 333 -10.10 1.07 3.91
C VAL A 333 -10.07 0.91 5.42
N ASP A 334 -9.84 1.98 6.17
CA ASP A 334 -9.85 1.94 7.64
C ASP A 334 -11.20 1.42 8.15
N VAL A 335 -12.32 1.96 7.64
CA VAL A 335 -13.68 1.49 7.98
C VAL A 335 -13.89 0.00 7.69
N LEU A 336 -13.37 -0.48 6.55
CA LEU A 336 -13.45 -1.89 6.16
C LEU A 336 -12.57 -2.80 7.02
N SER A 337 -11.46 -2.29 7.53
CA SER A 337 -10.52 -3.03 8.38
C SER A 337 -11.11 -3.31 9.77
N GLU A 338 -11.80 -2.34 10.38
CA GLU A 338 -12.21 -2.35 11.80
C GLU A 338 -13.30 -3.36 12.24
N GLU A 339 -13.83 -4.24 11.38
CA GLU A 339 -14.79 -5.33 11.71
C GLU A 339 -16.03 -4.99 12.59
N GLN A 340 -16.30 -3.72 12.89
CA GLN A 340 -17.50 -3.34 13.63
C GLN A 340 -18.77 -3.62 12.81
N THR A 341 -19.79 -4.19 13.47
CA THR A 341 -21.13 -4.47 12.94
C THR A 341 -21.91 -3.17 12.71
N PHE A 342 -21.63 -2.46 11.62
CA PHE A 342 -22.55 -1.47 11.10
C PHE A 342 -23.22 -2.08 9.87
N ASP A 343 -24.56 -2.19 9.89
CA ASP A 343 -25.37 -2.57 8.70
C ASP A 343 -25.14 -1.62 7.50
N GLU A 344 -24.45 -0.49 7.73
CA GLU A 344 -24.20 0.60 6.79
C GLU A 344 -22.76 0.62 6.23
N LYS A 345 -21.85 -0.25 6.73
CA LYS A 345 -20.50 -0.45 6.16
C LYS A 345 -20.54 -0.88 4.70
N ASP A 346 -21.61 -1.55 4.29
CA ASP A 346 -21.81 -1.97 2.91
C ASP A 346 -21.80 -0.76 1.96
N LEU A 347 -22.39 0.39 2.29
CA LEU A 347 -22.46 1.52 1.35
C LEU A 347 -21.10 2.22 1.14
N VAL A 348 -20.32 2.38 2.20
CA VAL A 348 -19.00 3.05 2.16
C VAL A 348 -17.95 2.13 1.53
N GLY A 349 -17.94 0.85 1.95
CA GLY A 349 -17.00 -0.15 1.46
C GLY A 349 -17.20 -0.52 -0.01
N LEU A 350 -18.45 -0.61 -0.48
CA LEU A 350 -18.74 -0.94 -1.89
C LEU A 350 -18.35 0.21 -2.84
N SER A 351 -18.56 1.45 -2.43
CA SER A 351 -18.19 2.65 -3.22
C SER A 351 -16.67 2.75 -3.42
N TYR A 352 -15.89 2.33 -2.40
CA TYR A 352 -14.44 2.25 -2.49
C TYR A 352 -13.95 1.30 -3.58
N ASN A 353 -14.57 0.12 -3.74
CA ASN A 353 -14.16 -0.84 -4.77
C ASN A 353 -14.26 -0.22 -6.18
N VAL A 354 -15.31 0.56 -6.44
CA VAL A 354 -15.47 1.27 -7.72
C VAL A 354 -14.44 2.38 -7.88
N ASN A 355 -14.20 3.17 -6.83
CA ASN A 355 -13.22 4.25 -6.83
C ASN A 355 -11.82 3.71 -7.10
N PHE A 356 -11.41 2.71 -6.33
CA PHE A 356 -10.14 2.01 -6.46
C PHE A 356 -9.96 1.44 -7.88
N PHE A 357 -10.99 0.77 -8.43
CA PHE A 357 -10.92 0.24 -9.80
C PHE A 357 -10.76 1.35 -10.83
N ASN A 358 -11.53 2.44 -10.73
CA ASN A 358 -11.46 3.57 -11.64
C ASN A 358 -10.09 4.26 -11.60
N TYR A 359 -9.49 4.38 -10.41
CA TYR A 359 -8.12 4.90 -10.24
C TYR A 359 -7.11 4.06 -11.01
N ILE A 360 -7.13 2.73 -10.83
CA ILE A 360 -6.23 1.85 -11.57
C ILE A 360 -6.46 1.96 -13.09
N LEU A 361 -7.72 2.01 -13.53
CA LEU A 361 -8.03 2.13 -14.97
C LEU A 361 -7.55 3.47 -15.55
N LYS A 362 -7.66 4.58 -14.81
CA LYS A 362 -7.08 5.88 -15.19
C LYS A 362 -5.58 5.72 -15.42
N GLU A 363 -4.86 5.13 -14.47
CA GLU A 363 -3.41 4.94 -14.57
C GLU A 363 -3.01 4.00 -15.71
N MET A 364 -3.80 2.96 -15.96
CA MET A 364 -3.60 2.07 -17.11
C MET A 364 -3.80 2.78 -18.46
N VAL A 365 -4.79 3.68 -18.57
CA VAL A 365 -4.99 4.53 -19.75
C VAL A 365 -3.76 5.39 -19.99
N GLU A 366 -3.30 6.08 -18.94
CA GLU A 366 -2.15 6.97 -19.05
C GLU A 366 -0.86 6.21 -19.41
N TYR A 367 -0.60 5.10 -18.73
CA TYR A 367 0.57 4.27 -19.00
C TYR A 367 0.58 3.72 -20.41
N THR A 368 -0.56 3.22 -20.91
CA THR A 368 -0.71 2.74 -22.29
C THR A 368 -0.47 3.88 -23.29
N ASN A 369 -0.90 5.09 -22.97
CA ASN A 369 -0.63 6.23 -23.81
C ASN A 369 0.86 6.62 -23.82
N ARG A 370 1.53 6.65 -22.66
CA ARG A 370 2.96 6.97 -22.53
C ARG A 370 3.86 5.91 -23.18
N ASN A 371 3.49 4.63 -23.07
CA ASN A 371 4.30 3.48 -23.47
C ASN A 371 3.75 2.81 -24.74
N LYS A 372 4.08 3.36 -25.91
CA LYS A 372 3.61 2.85 -27.22
C LYS A 372 4.09 1.44 -27.57
N ASP A 373 5.06 0.90 -26.83
CA ASP A 373 5.57 -0.46 -26.96
C ASP A 373 4.81 -1.48 -26.07
N PHE A 374 3.89 -1.00 -25.22
CA PHE A 374 2.99 -1.86 -24.45
C PHE A 374 1.94 -2.44 -25.39
N SER A 375 1.86 -3.77 -25.47
CA SER A 375 1.00 -4.43 -26.46
C SER A 375 -0.43 -4.61 -25.94
N LEU A 376 -1.38 -4.83 -26.86
CA LEU A 376 -2.76 -5.19 -26.50
C LEU A 376 -2.81 -6.46 -25.62
N GLU A 377 -2.02 -7.49 -25.96
CA GLU A 377 -1.95 -8.74 -25.19
C GLU A 377 -1.49 -8.47 -23.75
N GLN A 378 -0.48 -7.62 -23.57
CA GLN A 378 0.01 -7.23 -22.23
C GLN A 378 -1.02 -6.39 -21.46
N ASN A 379 -1.69 -5.46 -22.14
CA ASN A 379 -2.78 -4.68 -21.56
C ASN A 379 -3.91 -5.55 -21.02
N ILE A 380 -4.31 -6.58 -21.79
CA ILE A 380 -5.34 -7.53 -21.40
C ILE A 380 -4.90 -8.38 -20.20
N VAL A 381 -3.63 -8.78 -20.13
CA VAL A 381 -3.10 -9.48 -18.95
C VAL A 381 -3.26 -8.62 -17.70
N MET A 382 -2.84 -7.35 -17.75
CA MET A 382 -2.94 -6.43 -16.62
C MET A 382 -4.39 -6.12 -16.25
N LEU A 383 -5.28 -5.94 -17.24
CA LEU A 383 -6.70 -5.71 -17.01
C LEU A 383 -7.35 -6.89 -16.28
N ASN A 384 -7.11 -8.11 -16.76
CA ASN A 384 -7.64 -9.32 -16.14
C ASN A 384 -7.06 -9.51 -14.73
N LEU A 385 -5.80 -9.15 -14.50
CA LEU A 385 -5.18 -9.17 -13.18
C LEU A 385 -5.94 -8.26 -12.20
N VAL A 386 -6.12 -6.99 -12.57
CA VAL A 386 -6.81 -5.98 -11.75
C VAL A 386 -8.27 -6.37 -11.50
N GLN A 387 -8.96 -6.86 -12.54
CA GLN A 387 -10.34 -7.37 -12.44
C GLN A 387 -10.46 -8.53 -11.45
N ASN A 388 -9.49 -9.43 -11.41
CA ASN A 388 -9.53 -10.54 -10.47
C ASN A 388 -9.14 -10.11 -9.04
N VAL A 389 -8.30 -9.08 -8.87
CA VAL A 389 -8.05 -8.51 -7.55
C VAL A 389 -9.29 -7.80 -7.01
N ILE A 390 -9.94 -6.95 -7.81
CA ILE A 390 -11.07 -6.13 -7.33
C ILE A 390 -12.24 -6.96 -6.80
N VAL A 391 -12.53 -8.11 -7.41
CA VAL A 391 -13.64 -8.98 -6.98
C VAL A 391 -13.30 -9.82 -5.75
N ASN A 392 -12.02 -9.95 -5.41
CA ASN A 392 -11.57 -10.60 -4.18
C ASN A 392 -11.52 -9.63 -2.99
N LEU A 393 -11.77 -8.32 -3.21
CA LEU A 393 -11.84 -7.36 -2.11
C LEU A 393 -12.98 -7.71 -1.12
N PRO A 394 -12.74 -7.59 0.20
CA PRO A 394 -13.78 -7.75 1.21
C PRO A 394 -15.02 -6.88 0.92
N GLY A 395 -16.21 -7.45 1.12
CA GLY A 395 -17.50 -6.84 0.76
C GLY A 395 -18.17 -7.46 -0.47
N ASN A 396 -17.43 -8.19 -1.30
CA ASN A 396 -17.94 -8.87 -2.51
C ASN A 396 -18.50 -10.29 -2.26
N ASN A 397 -18.99 -10.56 -1.04
CA ASN A 397 -19.41 -11.91 -0.65
C ASN A 397 -20.74 -12.34 -1.26
N LYS A 398 -20.86 -13.64 -1.54
CA LYS A 398 -22.02 -14.27 -2.22
C LYS A 398 -23.39 -14.03 -1.57
N TYR A 399 -23.41 -13.79 -0.26
CA TYR A 399 -24.64 -13.55 0.50
C TYR A 399 -25.19 -12.12 0.33
N VAL A 400 -24.44 -11.20 -0.29
CA VAL A 400 -24.77 -9.76 -0.38
C VAL A 400 -25.41 -9.37 -1.73
N TYR A 401 -25.43 -10.26 -2.73
CA TYR A 401 -25.95 -9.98 -4.08
C TYR A 401 -27.46 -9.68 -4.16
N GLU A 402 -28.22 -9.86 -3.09
CA GLU A 402 -29.63 -9.48 -3.05
C GLU A 402 -29.84 -7.97 -2.79
N ASN A 403 -28.80 -7.26 -2.34
CA ASN A 403 -28.83 -5.83 -2.08
C ASN A 403 -28.75 -5.00 -3.39
N ASN A 404 -29.66 -4.02 -3.55
CA ASN A 404 -29.68 -3.14 -4.73
C ASN A 404 -28.41 -2.29 -4.87
N ASP A 405 -27.77 -1.91 -3.77
CA ASP A 405 -26.57 -1.09 -3.78
C ASP A 405 -25.35 -1.89 -4.24
N VAL A 406 -25.25 -3.17 -3.85
CA VAL A 406 -24.27 -4.12 -4.40
C VAL A 406 -24.48 -4.30 -5.89
N LYS A 407 -25.72 -4.47 -6.35
CA LYS A 407 -26.00 -4.57 -7.79
C LYS A 407 -25.61 -3.32 -8.55
N LYS A 408 -25.83 -2.14 -7.96
CA LYS A 408 -25.40 -0.86 -8.54
C LYS A 408 -23.87 -0.80 -8.65
N MET A 409 -23.15 -1.14 -7.58
CA MET A 409 -21.69 -1.24 -7.58
C MET A 409 -21.18 -2.21 -8.65
N ILE A 410 -21.74 -3.42 -8.74
CA ILE A 410 -21.35 -4.41 -9.77
C ILE A 410 -21.57 -3.85 -11.18
N ASN A 411 -22.71 -3.21 -11.43
CA ASN A 411 -22.95 -2.54 -12.72
C ASN A 411 -21.93 -1.44 -12.99
N GLU A 412 -21.50 -0.69 -11.98
CA GLU A 412 -20.48 0.34 -12.12
C GLU A 412 -19.12 -0.25 -12.46
N LEU A 413 -18.72 -1.36 -11.81
CA LEU A 413 -17.51 -2.12 -12.15
C LEU A 413 -17.55 -2.65 -13.59
N ILE A 414 -18.67 -3.25 -14.01
CA ILE A 414 -18.86 -3.74 -15.38
C ILE A 414 -18.72 -2.58 -16.38
N GLU A 415 -19.41 -1.46 -16.13
CA GLU A 415 -19.38 -0.31 -17.03
C GLU A 415 -17.98 0.32 -17.09
N SER A 416 -17.26 0.42 -15.98
CA SER A 416 -15.88 0.91 -15.96
C SER A 416 -14.94 0.00 -16.73
N SER A 417 -15.07 -1.32 -16.56
CA SER A 417 -14.34 -2.31 -17.36
C SER A 417 -14.64 -2.17 -18.85
N TYR A 418 -15.92 -1.99 -19.21
CA TYR A 418 -16.34 -1.82 -20.59
C TYR A 418 -15.72 -0.57 -21.21
N GLN A 419 -15.74 0.57 -20.51
CA GLN A 419 -15.12 1.80 -21.02
C GLN A 419 -13.62 1.63 -21.26
N TYR A 420 -12.92 0.88 -20.41
CA TYR A 420 -11.52 0.56 -20.65
C TYR A 420 -11.34 -0.33 -21.91
N THR A 421 -12.22 -1.31 -22.13
CA THR A 421 -12.25 -2.09 -23.37
C THR A 421 -12.50 -1.22 -24.61
N VAL A 422 -13.39 -0.22 -24.54
CA VAL A 422 -13.62 0.73 -25.64
C VAL A 422 -12.36 1.58 -25.89
N PHE A 423 -11.68 2.04 -24.84
CA PHE A 423 -10.39 2.72 -24.96
C PHE A 423 -9.35 1.85 -25.69
N LEU A 424 -9.19 0.58 -25.30
CA LEU A 424 -8.28 -0.35 -25.95
C LEU A 424 -8.63 -0.55 -27.44
N SER A 425 -9.93 -0.67 -27.75
CA SER A 425 -10.42 -0.82 -29.14
C SER A 425 -9.96 0.36 -30.01
N GLN A 426 -10.11 1.58 -29.49
CA GLN A 426 -9.72 2.80 -30.19
C GLN A 426 -8.19 2.98 -30.24
N ASN A 427 -7.48 2.69 -29.16
CA ASN A 427 -6.02 2.86 -29.07
C ASN A 427 -5.25 1.88 -29.98
N TYR A 428 -5.71 0.62 -30.06
CA TYR A 428 -5.09 -0.42 -30.87
C TYR A 428 -5.74 -0.61 -32.24
N ASN A 429 -6.85 0.09 -32.52
CA ASN A 429 -7.63 -0.01 -33.75
C ASN A 429 -8.05 -1.46 -34.05
N VAL A 430 -8.68 -2.09 -33.05
CA VAL A 430 -9.22 -3.46 -33.07
C VAL A 430 -10.68 -3.44 -32.66
N SER A 431 -11.46 -4.47 -32.99
CA SER A 431 -12.87 -4.49 -32.59
C SER A 431 -13.03 -4.83 -31.10
N ILE A 432 -14.16 -4.45 -30.50
CA ILE A 432 -14.49 -4.82 -29.11
C ILE A 432 -14.61 -6.34 -28.99
N GLU A 433 -15.18 -7.01 -30.00
CA GLU A 433 -15.27 -8.47 -30.04
C GLU A 433 -13.88 -9.12 -30.00
N GLU A 434 -12.91 -8.59 -30.75
CA GLU A 434 -11.53 -9.10 -30.72
C GLU A 434 -10.88 -8.96 -29.34
N ILE A 435 -11.16 -7.88 -28.61
CA ILE A 435 -10.66 -7.69 -27.24
C ILE A 435 -11.33 -8.66 -26.27
N ASN A 436 -12.65 -8.82 -26.36
CA ASN A 436 -13.40 -9.75 -25.50
C ASN A 436 -12.95 -11.21 -25.74
N ASP A 437 -12.73 -11.60 -27.00
CA ASP A 437 -12.22 -12.91 -27.37
C ASP A 437 -10.83 -13.15 -26.76
N LEU A 438 -9.96 -12.13 -26.78
CA LEU A 438 -8.66 -12.18 -26.13
C LEU A 438 -8.83 -12.29 -24.61
N GLN A 439 -9.65 -11.46 -23.95
CA GLN A 439 -9.86 -11.52 -22.50
C GLN A 439 -10.27 -12.91 -22.00
N GLN A 440 -11.12 -13.62 -22.76
CA GLN A 440 -11.60 -14.97 -22.39
C GLN A 440 -10.57 -16.07 -22.68
N ASN A 441 -9.76 -15.93 -23.74
CA ASN A 441 -8.88 -16.98 -24.24
C ASN A 441 -7.37 -16.68 -24.08
N ASN A 442 -7.00 -15.70 -23.25
CA ASN A 442 -5.61 -15.29 -23.09
C ASN A 442 -4.82 -16.29 -22.24
N ASN A 443 -4.14 -17.23 -22.91
CA ASN A 443 -3.23 -18.18 -22.26
C ASN A 443 -2.11 -17.50 -21.47
N LEU A 444 -1.65 -16.30 -21.88
CA LEU A 444 -0.63 -15.55 -21.15
C LEU A 444 -1.17 -15.05 -19.81
N THR A 445 -2.41 -14.58 -19.74
CA THR A 445 -3.03 -14.17 -18.46
C THR A 445 -3.08 -15.32 -17.48
N LYS A 446 -3.52 -16.50 -17.94
CA LYS A 446 -3.57 -17.70 -17.10
C LYS A 446 -2.18 -18.09 -16.59
N GLU A 447 -1.19 -18.12 -17.49
CA GLU A 447 0.19 -18.42 -17.14
C GLU A 447 0.75 -17.40 -16.12
N PHE A 448 0.43 -16.13 -16.30
CA PHE A 448 0.90 -15.04 -15.44
C PHE A 448 0.31 -15.14 -14.02
N ILE A 449 -1.00 -15.33 -13.89
CA ILE A 449 -1.65 -15.54 -12.58
C ILE A 449 -1.17 -16.83 -11.93
N ASP A 450 -1.02 -17.93 -12.68
CA ASP A 450 -0.48 -19.19 -12.17
C ASP A 450 0.98 -19.05 -11.66
N TYR A 451 1.78 -18.19 -12.29
CA TYR A 451 3.14 -17.89 -11.86
C TYR A 451 3.12 -17.12 -10.52
N LEU A 452 2.32 -16.05 -10.44
CA LEU A 452 2.21 -15.20 -9.27
C LEU A 452 1.65 -15.98 -8.06
N ASN A 453 0.62 -16.80 -8.25
CA ASN A 453 0.03 -17.65 -7.19
C ASN A 453 0.97 -18.74 -6.66
N LYS A 454 2.03 -19.08 -7.38
CA LYS A 454 3.02 -20.10 -6.99
C LYS A 454 4.33 -19.47 -6.54
N SER A 455 4.34 -18.16 -6.26
CA SER A 455 5.50 -17.41 -5.78
C SER A 455 6.77 -17.66 -6.60
N GLY A 456 6.64 -17.74 -7.93
CA GLY A 456 7.80 -17.90 -8.82
C GLY A 456 8.51 -19.26 -8.78
N ILE A 457 7.94 -20.29 -8.13
CA ILE A 457 8.52 -21.66 -8.08
C ILE A 457 8.64 -22.27 -9.49
N ASN A 458 7.91 -21.75 -10.48
CA ASN A 458 8.02 -22.15 -11.88
C ASN A 458 8.82 -21.12 -12.70
N ASN A 459 9.69 -21.61 -13.59
CA ASN A 459 10.29 -20.77 -14.63
C ASN A 459 9.20 -20.26 -15.59
N GLY A 460 8.58 -19.12 -15.26
CA GLY A 460 7.61 -18.45 -16.14
C GLY A 460 8.18 -18.24 -17.54
N SER A 461 7.33 -18.21 -18.56
CA SER A 461 7.78 -17.96 -19.93
C SER A 461 8.50 -16.62 -20.03
N LYS A 462 9.23 -16.43 -21.14
CA LYS A 462 9.88 -15.16 -21.44
C LYS A 462 8.89 -13.98 -21.37
N LYS A 463 7.65 -14.18 -21.84
CA LYS A 463 6.61 -13.13 -21.80
C LYS A 463 6.22 -12.76 -20.36
N VAL A 464 6.09 -13.74 -19.47
CA VAL A 464 5.83 -13.50 -18.02
C VAL A 464 6.98 -12.70 -17.42
N LYS A 465 8.24 -13.13 -17.65
CA LYS A 465 9.42 -12.43 -17.15
C LYS A 465 9.55 -11.02 -17.70
N ASP A 466 9.24 -10.80 -18.98
CA ASP A 466 9.26 -9.48 -19.61
C ASP A 466 8.21 -8.54 -18.98
N LEU A 467 7.03 -9.05 -18.59
CA LEU A 467 6.02 -8.30 -17.85
C LEU A 467 6.46 -7.97 -16.43
N LEU A 468 7.03 -8.93 -15.69
CA LEU A 468 7.54 -8.69 -14.33
C LEU A 468 8.70 -7.71 -14.32
N ASN A 469 9.60 -7.77 -15.31
CA ASN A 469 10.66 -6.78 -15.46
C ASN A 469 10.11 -5.37 -15.75
N ARG A 470 8.98 -5.27 -16.46
CA ARG A 470 8.30 -4.00 -16.74
C ARG A 470 7.56 -3.47 -15.52
N PHE A 471 7.00 -4.36 -14.70
CA PHE A 471 6.23 -4.08 -13.49
C PHE A 471 6.91 -4.72 -12.27
N SER A 472 8.12 -4.25 -11.94
CA SER A 472 9.01 -4.91 -10.97
C SER A 472 8.45 -5.03 -9.56
N ASN A 473 7.52 -4.16 -9.17
CA ASN A 473 6.91 -4.21 -7.84
C ASN A 473 5.77 -5.23 -7.74
N LEU A 474 5.36 -5.82 -8.86
CA LEU A 474 4.17 -6.67 -8.85
C LEU A 474 4.33 -7.90 -7.97
N GLU A 475 5.53 -8.51 -7.92
CA GLU A 475 5.77 -9.68 -7.06
C GLU A 475 5.61 -9.32 -5.57
N ASN A 476 6.10 -8.15 -5.17
CA ASN A 476 5.99 -7.62 -3.81
C ASN A 476 4.52 -7.37 -3.43
N ILE A 477 3.78 -6.68 -4.32
CA ILE A 477 2.36 -6.39 -4.13
C ILE A 477 1.53 -7.68 -4.09
N TRP A 478 1.81 -8.62 -5.00
CA TRP A 478 1.03 -9.85 -5.13
C TRP A 478 1.13 -10.75 -3.91
N TYR A 479 2.30 -10.78 -3.27
CA TYR A 479 2.52 -11.64 -2.12
C TYR A 479 1.53 -11.41 -0.98
N ALA A 480 1.23 -10.15 -0.68
CA ALA A 480 0.28 -9.79 0.37
C ALA A 480 -1.19 -9.79 -0.10
N LEU A 481 -1.45 -9.76 -1.42
CA LEU A 481 -2.80 -10.00 -1.98
C LEU A 481 -3.23 -11.47 -1.89
N GLY A 482 -2.27 -12.40 -1.84
CA GLY A 482 -2.54 -13.83 -1.80
C GLY A 482 -3.04 -14.39 -3.14
N PRO A 483 -3.42 -15.68 -3.19
CA PRO A 483 -3.77 -16.34 -4.43
C PRO A 483 -5.11 -15.84 -5.00
N VAL A 484 -5.11 -15.50 -6.28
CA VAL A 484 -6.29 -14.99 -7.01
C VAL A 484 -6.71 -15.99 -8.10
N ASP A 485 -8.02 -16.25 -8.24
CA ASP A 485 -8.53 -17.10 -9.32
C ASP A 485 -8.49 -16.35 -10.67
N TYR A 486 -7.92 -16.98 -11.70
CA TYR A 486 -7.92 -16.50 -13.08
C TYR A 486 -9.34 -16.19 -13.60
N ASN A 487 -10.34 -16.97 -13.18
CA ASN A 487 -11.73 -16.78 -13.58
C ASN A 487 -12.56 -16.00 -12.55
N GLY A 488 -11.93 -15.46 -11.49
CA GLY A 488 -12.63 -14.86 -10.36
C GLY A 488 -13.64 -13.80 -10.79
N TYR A 489 -13.25 -12.89 -11.70
CA TYR A 489 -14.12 -11.83 -12.19
C TYR A 489 -15.32 -12.37 -12.97
N ASN A 490 -15.11 -13.29 -13.92
CA ASN A 490 -16.20 -13.85 -14.71
C ASN A 490 -17.18 -14.63 -13.83
N SER A 491 -16.67 -15.43 -12.90
CA SER A 491 -17.49 -16.15 -11.94
C SER A 491 -18.25 -15.19 -11.02
N PHE A 492 -17.63 -14.11 -10.56
CA PHE A 492 -18.27 -13.06 -9.77
C PHE A 492 -19.45 -12.41 -10.52
N ILE A 493 -19.25 -12.02 -11.79
CA ILE A 493 -20.31 -11.44 -12.63
C ILE A 493 -21.44 -12.46 -12.89
N GLU A 494 -21.10 -13.71 -13.25
CA GLU A 494 -22.09 -14.76 -13.47
C GLU A 494 -22.94 -15.05 -12.22
N GLU A 495 -22.29 -15.14 -11.05
CA GLU A 495 -22.96 -15.38 -9.76
C GLU A 495 -23.86 -14.22 -9.33
N SER A 496 -23.53 -12.98 -9.72
CA SER A 496 -24.35 -11.80 -9.43
C SER A 496 -25.71 -11.82 -10.13
N GLY A 497 -25.87 -12.64 -11.17
CA GLY A 497 -27.08 -12.68 -12.00
C GLY A 497 -27.31 -11.42 -12.84
N ILE A 498 -26.35 -10.49 -12.89
CA ILE A 498 -26.37 -9.30 -13.75
C ILE A 498 -25.82 -9.69 -15.12
N SER A 499 -26.66 -9.73 -16.15
CA SER A 499 -26.22 -10.05 -17.51
C SER A 499 -25.62 -8.84 -18.22
N TYR A 500 -24.53 -9.07 -18.97
CA TYR A 500 -24.09 -8.17 -20.04
C TYR A 500 -25.22 -7.96 -21.05
N THR A 501 -25.91 -6.83 -20.97
CA THR A 501 -26.79 -6.36 -22.04
C THR A 501 -26.43 -4.92 -22.36
N LYS A 502 -25.39 -4.74 -23.16
CA LYS A 502 -25.22 -3.60 -24.06
C LYS A 502 -24.62 -4.06 -25.37
#